data_AF-A0A0C3NDN2-F1
#
_entry.id   AF-A0A0C3NDN2-F1
#
_cell.length_a   1.000
_cell.length_b   1.000
_cell.length_c   1.000
_cell.angle_alpha   90.00
_cell.angle_beta   90.00
_cell.angle_gamma   90.00
#
_symmetry.space_group_name_H-M   'P 1'
#
loop_
_entity.id
_entity.type
_entity.pdbx_description
1 polymer ?
#
loop_
_entity_poly.entity_id
_entity_poly.type
_entity_poly.pdbx_seq_one_letter_code
_entity_poly.pdbx_strand_id
1 'polypeptide(L)'
;MQLYTLDDQLRLFKAARPGRKQEDFSASIAVDPTRLHIPQGSVFGPETVRQMNYGQLLGQPLPQNVAAELPPHDSIVRHSRLGAISALAGQICSRLTELHALPREYPRLTLVVSTPLISQYVTFYNYIWLVLNDIIIGWAVGAVVCEHSQVIASFLDTSIRTLLIDNLQWALFFCHLLLGAVIGWNRALESFLLPYLPQIIYTAGTIGCCGVTLTISLFSDLLSVTTAHVQLCYHISRLVYRQQLNIAGSLWNIFRGKRYNVLRHRVDSWSYDLDQLLFGTILFTLTAFIFPTTFTYYLLFATIQLATFLGLTLMNVALVLVNQFPLFALLLRVKDPARLPAGIVFKLDSRGGEPCIQNKPLSVSAIFAHYRTFWSSFMETHNPIRLLGNIMTGKVMLSTK
;
A
#
# COMPACT_ATOMS: atom_id res chain seq x y z
N MET A 1 10.04 -41.12 -25.02
CA MET A 1 10.28 -40.08 -23.99
C MET A 1 9.82 -38.73 -24.53
N GLN A 2 8.52 -38.46 -24.48
CA GLN A 2 7.94 -37.14 -24.74
C GLN A 2 6.79 -36.99 -23.75
N LEU A 3 7.11 -36.48 -22.55
CA LEU A 3 6.06 -35.89 -21.71
C LEU A 3 5.52 -34.68 -22.45
N TYR A 4 4.19 -34.59 -22.55
CA TYR A 4 3.42 -33.48 -23.15
C TYR A 4 4.20 -32.16 -23.14
N THR A 5 4.74 -31.84 -24.31
CA THR A 5 5.64 -30.73 -24.52
C THR A 5 4.85 -29.42 -24.49
N LEU A 6 5.59 -28.33 -24.26
CA LEU A 6 5.18 -26.93 -24.46
C LEU A 6 4.24 -26.71 -25.67
N ASP A 7 4.37 -27.54 -26.72
CA ASP A 7 3.55 -27.55 -27.93
C ASP A 7 2.05 -27.84 -27.72
N ASP A 8 1.64 -28.65 -26.74
CA ASP A 8 0.22 -28.93 -26.53
C ASP A 8 -0.45 -27.83 -25.69
N GLN A 9 0.29 -27.19 -24.77
CA GLN A 9 -0.14 -25.92 -24.15
C GLN A 9 -0.23 -24.80 -25.17
N LEU A 10 0.72 -24.75 -26.11
CA LEU A 10 0.73 -23.83 -27.23
C LEU A 10 -0.50 -24.01 -28.13
N ARG A 11 -0.89 -25.25 -28.40
CA ARG A 11 -2.08 -25.59 -29.19
C ARG A 11 -3.36 -25.17 -28.48
N LEU A 12 -3.48 -25.42 -27.17
CA LEU A 12 -4.60 -24.94 -26.35
C LEU A 12 -4.70 -23.41 -26.32
N PHE A 13 -3.56 -22.72 -26.16
CA PHE A 13 -3.52 -21.24 -26.16
C PHE A 13 -3.78 -20.63 -27.55
N LYS A 14 -3.22 -21.22 -28.62
CA LYS A 14 -3.47 -20.79 -30.01
C LYS A 14 -4.92 -21.05 -30.45
N ALA A 15 -5.55 -22.12 -29.96
CA ALA A 15 -6.96 -22.42 -30.20
C ALA A 15 -7.89 -21.36 -29.58
N ALA A 16 -7.47 -20.69 -28.50
CA ALA A 16 -8.21 -19.62 -27.81
C ALA A 16 -7.97 -18.19 -28.38
N ARG A 17 -7.64 -18.05 -29.67
CA ARG A 17 -7.53 -16.74 -30.36
C ARG A 17 -8.91 -16.21 -30.81
N PRO A 18 -9.16 -14.89 -30.78
CA PRO A 18 -10.44 -14.33 -31.22
C PRO A 18 -10.56 -14.45 -32.75
N GLY A 19 -11.69 -15.00 -33.24
CA GLY A 19 -12.02 -15.08 -34.67
C GLY A 19 -12.46 -16.45 -35.21
N ARG A 20 -12.46 -17.52 -34.40
CA ARG A 20 -13.09 -18.80 -34.76
C ARG A 20 -14.35 -19.01 -33.92
N LYS A 21 -15.43 -19.46 -34.57
CA LYS A 21 -16.75 -19.67 -33.97
C LYS A 21 -16.66 -20.54 -32.71
N GLN A 22 -17.44 -20.14 -31.72
CA GLN A 22 -17.44 -20.60 -30.34
C GLN A 22 -18.16 -21.95 -30.12
N GLU A 23 -18.57 -22.64 -31.19
CA GLU A 23 -19.52 -23.76 -31.10
C GLU A 23 -18.92 -25.16 -30.87
N ASP A 24 -17.60 -25.37 -30.97
CA ASP A 24 -17.04 -26.74 -30.81
C ASP A 24 -15.93 -26.92 -29.77
N PHE A 25 -15.49 -25.87 -29.08
CA PHE A 25 -14.26 -25.97 -28.28
C PHE A 25 -14.51 -25.92 -26.77
N SER A 26 -15.00 -27.04 -26.26
CA SER A 26 -14.46 -27.53 -24.97
C SER A 26 -12.96 -27.69 -25.19
N ALA A 27 -12.12 -26.99 -24.42
CA ALA A 27 -10.65 -27.09 -24.53
C ALA A 27 -10.16 -28.47 -24.05
N SER A 28 -10.54 -29.52 -24.77
CA SER A 28 -10.20 -30.92 -24.55
C SER A 28 -9.40 -31.39 -25.75
N ILE A 29 -8.12 -31.69 -25.53
CA ILE A 29 -7.32 -32.42 -26.52
C ILE A 29 -7.46 -33.91 -26.18
N ALA A 30 -7.88 -34.70 -27.16
CA ALA A 30 -7.86 -36.16 -27.08
C ALA A 30 -6.40 -36.63 -26.99
N VAL A 31 -6.10 -37.45 -25.99
CA VAL A 31 -4.76 -37.94 -25.73
C VAL A 31 -4.56 -39.27 -26.45
N ASP A 32 -3.61 -39.31 -27.38
CA ASP A 32 -3.10 -40.57 -27.92
C ASP A 32 -2.41 -41.37 -26.79
N PRO A 33 -2.99 -42.50 -26.34
CA PRO A 33 -2.50 -43.25 -25.19
C PRO A 33 -1.11 -43.86 -25.40
N THR A 34 -0.62 -43.93 -26.65
CA THR A 34 0.70 -44.48 -26.98
C THR A 34 1.87 -43.54 -26.62
N ARG A 35 1.59 -42.27 -26.29
CA ARG A 35 2.61 -41.26 -25.93
C ARG A 35 2.76 -41.01 -24.43
N LEU A 36 1.88 -41.57 -23.60
CA LEU A 36 1.95 -41.49 -22.13
C LEU A 36 2.87 -42.58 -21.55
N HIS A 37 4.15 -42.27 -21.39
CA HIS A 37 5.04 -43.11 -20.58
C HIS A 37 5.07 -42.60 -19.13
N ILE A 38 4.35 -43.29 -18.25
CA ILE A 38 4.51 -43.16 -16.79
C ILE A 38 5.82 -43.90 -16.45
N PRO A 39 6.77 -43.28 -15.71
CA PRO A 39 8.01 -43.96 -15.35
C PRO A 39 7.69 -45.24 -14.57
N GLN A 40 8.16 -46.38 -15.09
CA GLN A 40 7.99 -47.67 -14.42
C GLN A 40 8.76 -47.63 -13.09
N GLY A 41 8.03 -47.62 -11.98
CA GLY A 41 8.61 -47.67 -10.64
C GLY A 41 7.86 -46.90 -9.55
N SER A 42 6.90 -46.03 -9.91
CA SER A 42 6.11 -45.29 -8.92
C SER A 42 4.62 -45.65 -9.02
N VAL A 43 4.16 -46.47 -8.08
CA VAL A 43 2.73 -46.78 -7.90
C VAL A 43 2.07 -45.55 -7.29
N PHE A 44 1.65 -44.62 -8.13
CA PHE A 44 0.79 -43.51 -7.70
C PHE A 44 -0.67 -43.95 -7.82
N GLY A 45 -1.41 -43.88 -6.72
CA GLY A 45 -2.84 -44.18 -6.72
C GLY A 45 -3.61 -43.28 -7.69
N PRO A 46 -4.78 -43.72 -8.19
CA PRO A 46 -5.58 -42.96 -9.16
C PRO A 46 -6.00 -41.57 -8.63
N GLU A 47 -6.13 -41.40 -7.31
CA GLU A 47 -6.36 -40.09 -6.68
C GLU A 47 -5.10 -39.22 -6.65
N THR A 48 -3.92 -39.83 -6.49
CA THR A 48 -2.64 -39.14 -6.42
C THR A 48 -2.26 -38.52 -7.77
N VAL A 49 -2.51 -39.23 -8.88
CA VAL A 49 -2.29 -38.74 -10.25
C VAL A 49 -3.29 -37.62 -10.61
N ARG A 50 -4.51 -37.65 -10.07
CA ARG A 50 -5.54 -36.61 -10.25
C ARG A 50 -5.18 -35.27 -9.62
N GLN A 51 -4.22 -35.25 -8.69
CA GLN A 51 -3.86 -34.07 -7.88
C GLN A 51 -2.43 -33.56 -8.12
N MET A 52 -1.65 -34.17 -9.02
CA MET A 52 -0.27 -33.77 -9.27
C MET A 52 -0.19 -32.41 -9.97
N ASN A 53 0.58 -31.50 -9.37
CA ASN A 53 1.01 -30.27 -10.02
C ASN A 53 2.20 -30.52 -10.96
N TYR A 54 2.33 -29.70 -12.01
CA TYR A 54 3.34 -29.83 -13.08
C TYR A 54 4.80 -30.06 -12.60
N GLY A 55 5.23 -29.42 -11.50
CA GLY A 55 6.57 -29.63 -10.94
C GLY A 55 6.81 -31.03 -10.37
N GLN A 56 5.76 -31.69 -9.87
CA GLN A 56 5.84 -33.06 -9.39
C GLN A 56 5.94 -34.09 -10.54
N LEU A 57 5.42 -33.75 -11.73
CA LEU A 57 5.47 -34.61 -12.92
C LEU A 57 6.78 -34.46 -13.72
N LEU A 58 7.47 -33.33 -13.60
CA LEU A 58 8.71 -33.01 -14.33
C LEU A 58 9.99 -33.30 -13.52
N GLY A 59 9.89 -33.73 -12.26
CA GLY A 59 11.06 -33.92 -11.38
C GLY A 59 11.85 -32.63 -11.13
N GLN A 60 11.27 -31.47 -11.44
CA GLN A 60 11.87 -30.16 -11.24
C GLN A 60 11.10 -29.44 -10.13
N PRO A 61 11.80 -28.83 -9.16
CA PRO A 61 11.12 -28.04 -8.15
C PRO A 61 10.28 -26.99 -8.86
N LEU A 62 8.99 -26.90 -8.50
CA LEU A 62 8.12 -25.84 -8.98
C LEU A 62 8.88 -24.50 -8.89
N PRO A 63 8.77 -23.58 -9.85
CA PRO A 63 8.85 -22.18 -9.48
C PRO A 63 7.69 -21.99 -8.50
N GLN A 64 8.02 -22.09 -7.21
CA GLN A 64 7.10 -21.76 -6.14
C GLN A 64 6.65 -20.34 -6.47
N ASN A 65 5.37 -20.22 -6.79
CA ASN A 65 4.68 -19.01 -7.20
C ASN A 65 4.90 -18.59 -8.67
N VAL A 66 3.96 -18.97 -9.54
CA VAL A 66 3.61 -18.13 -10.71
C VAL A 66 3.16 -16.73 -10.27
N ALA A 67 2.78 -16.58 -8.99
CA ALA A 67 2.59 -15.28 -8.32
C ALA A 67 3.90 -14.54 -7.99
N ALA A 68 5.09 -15.14 -8.15
CA ALA A 68 6.40 -14.51 -7.89
C ALA A 68 7.14 -14.05 -9.16
N GLU A 69 6.58 -14.25 -10.35
CA GLU A 69 7.12 -13.67 -11.60
C GLU A 69 6.44 -12.37 -12.03
N LEU A 70 5.41 -11.92 -11.29
CA LEU A 70 5.13 -10.48 -11.24
C LEU A 70 6.30 -9.83 -10.49
N PRO A 71 6.83 -8.69 -11.00
CA PRO A 71 8.03 -8.08 -10.46
C PRO A 71 7.94 -7.98 -8.93
N PRO A 72 9.00 -8.35 -8.20
CA PRO A 72 8.99 -8.34 -6.75
C PRO A 72 8.57 -6.96 -6.25
N HIS A 73 7.79 -6.93 -5.17
CA HIS A 73 7.29 -5.71 -4.51
C HIS A 73 8.40 -4.66 -4.26
N ASP A 74 9.67 -5.09 -4.23
CA ASP A 74 10.86 -4.24 -4.03
C ASP A 74 11.34 -3.47 -5.27
N SER A 75 10.88 -3.80 -6.49
CA SER A 75 11.34 -3.11 -7.71
C SER A 75 10.43 -1.98 -8.18
N ILE A 76 9.16 -1.94 -7.75
CA ILE A 76 8.19 -0.92 -8.20
C ILE A 76 7.86 0.10 -7.10
N VAL A 77 7.97 -0.26 -5.81
CA VAL A 77 7.99 0.71 -4.70
C VAL A 77 9.43 1.08 -4.35
N ARG A 78 10.30 1.26 -5.36
CA ARG A 78 11.53 2.01 -5.13
C ARG A 78 11.07 3.46 -5.02
N HIS A 79 10.72 3.90 -3.80
CA HIS A 79 10.53 5.32 -3.52
C HIS A 79 11.75 6.04 -4.08
N SER A 80 11.57 6.71 -5.23
CA SER A 80 12.55 7.68 -5.65
C SER A 80 12.70 8.63 -4.47
N ARG A 81 13.91 9.15 -4.21
CA ARG A 81 14.10 10.13 -3.12
C ARG A 81 13.09 11.29 -3.21
N LEU A 82 12.58 11.54 -4.41
CA LEU A 82 11.50 12.47 -4.75
C LEU A 82 10.11 12.00 -4.28
N GLY A 83 9.77 10.73 -4.44
CA GLY A 83 8.52 10.14 -3.94
C GLY A 83 8.39 10.12 -2.41
N ALA A 84 9.51 10.25 -1.69
CA ALA A 84 9.52 10.46 -0.24
C ALA A 84 9.16 11.90 0.16
N ILE A 85 9.28 12.86 -0.76
CA ILE A 85 9.03 14.29 -0.53
C ILE A 85 7.64 14.70 -1.07
N SER A 86 7.24 14.17 -2.23
CA SER A 86 5.97 14.46 -2.89
C SER A 86 5.41 13.22 -3.55
N ALA A 87 4.14 12.91 -3.27
CA ALA A 87 3.41 11.82 -3.88
C ALA A 87 3.28 12.01 -5.39
N LEU A 88 3.08 13.26 -5.86
CA LEU A 88 2.96 13.58 -7.28
C LEU A 88 4.28 13.31 -8.03
N ALA A 89 5.41 13.73 -7.46
CA ALA A 89 6.72 13.44 -8.06
C ALA A 89 7.01 11.94 -8.11
N GLY A 90 6.59 11.19 -7.08
CA GLY A 90 6.65 9.74 -7.05
C GLY A 90 5.83 9.10 -8.18
N GLN A 91 4.58 9.53 -8.36
CA GLN A 91 3.66 8.98 -9.36
C GLN A 91 4.06 9.35 -10.80
N ILE A 92 4.60 10.54 -11.03
CA ILE A 92 5.16 10.89 -12.35
C ILE A 92 6.37 10.00 -12.67
N CYS A 93 7.25 9.79 -11.69
CA CYS A 93 8.44 8.96 -11.86
C CYS A 93 8.08 7.49 -12.15
N SER A 94 7.09 6.92 -11.45
CA SER A 94 6.61 5.57 -11.74
C SER A 94 6.06 5.47 -13.16
N ARG A 95 5.17 6.39 -13.57
CA ARG A 95 4.59 6.43 -14.92
C ARG A 95 5.64 6.57 -16.03
N LEU A 96 6.64 7.42 -15.84
CA LEU A 96 7.74 7.58 -16.80
C LEU A 96 8.59 6.30 -16.93
N THR A 97 8.83 5.62 -15.80
CA THR A 97 9.60 4.38 -15.77
C THR A 97 8.85 3.26 -16.49
N GLU A 98 7.55 3.15 -16.25
CA GLU A 98 6.69 2.16 -16.90
C GLU A 98 6.54 2.43 -18.41
N LEU A 99 6.38 3.70 -18.82
CA LEU A 99 6.33 4.09 -20.23
C LEU A 99 7.65 3.77 -20.96
N HIS A 100 8.78 3.88 -20.28
CA HIS A 100 10.08 3.53 -20.86
C HIS A 100 10.27 2.01 -21.02
N ALA A 101 9.64 1.19 -20.17
CA ALA A 101 9.74 -0.27 -20.23
C ALA A 101 8.89 -0.89 -21.35
N LEU A 102 7.72 -0.30 -21.64
CA LEU A 102 6.74 -0.77 -22.64
C LEU A 102 7.33 -1.14 -24.03
N PRO A 103 8.14 -0.29 -24.69
CA PRO A 103 8.66 -0.57 -26.03
C PRO A 103 9.65 -1.75 -26.07
N ARG A 104 10.30 -2.06 -24.93
CA ARG A 104 11.29 -3.13 -24.83
C ARG A 104 10.67 -4.51 -24.65
N GLU A 105 9.47 -4.59 -24.06
CA GLU A 105 8.77 -5.85 -23.80
C GLU A 105 7.90 -6.32 -24.98
N TYR A 106 7.36 -5.38 -25.77
CA TYR A 106 6.52 -5.69 -26.93
C TYR A 106 7.12 -6.67 -27.95
N PRO A 107 8.38 -6.51 -28.44
CA PRO A 107 8.96 -7.42 -29.43
C PRO A 107 9.27 -8.82 -28.90
N ARG A 108 9.29 -9.03 -27.57
CA ARG A 108 9.53 -10.36 -26.96
C ARG A 108 8.26 -11.22 -26.93
N LEU A 109 7.07 -10.62 -27.03
CA LEU A 109 5.78 -11.31 -26.96
C LEU A 109 5.40 -12.05 -28.27
N THR A 110 6.10 -11.78 -29.38
CA THR A 110 5.77 -12.31 -30.71
C THR A 110 6.55 -13.57 -31.09
N LEU A 111 7.63 -13.90 -30.37
CA LEU A 111 8.56 -14.95 -30.73
C LEU A 111 8.65 -16.01 -29.62
N VAL A 112 8.05 -17.17 -29.90
CA VAL A 112 8.11 -18.42 -29.12
C VAL A 112 7.33 -18.39 -27.79
N VAL A 113 6.18 -19.06 -27.79
CA VAL A 113 5.29 -19.16 -26.63
C VAL A 113 5.80 -20.24 -25.67
N SER A 114 6.32 -19.77 -24.54
CA SER A 114 6.60 -20.56 -23.35
C SER A 114 5.70 -20.10 -22.19
N THR A 115 5.54 -20.90 -21.13
CA THR A 115 4.81 -20.50 -19.90
C THR A 115 5.20 -19.12 -19.33
N PRO A 116 6.48 -18.71 -19.26
CA PRO A 116 6.85 -17.35 -18.83
C PRO A 116 6.35 -16.27 -19.79
N LEU A 117 6.19 -16.59 -21.09
CA LEU A 117 5.68 -15.64 -22.08
C LEU A 117 4.19 -15.36 -21.90
N ILE A 118 3.41 -16.34 -21.41
CA ILE A 118 1.98 -16.15 -21.08
C ILE A 118 1.84 -15.24 -19.86
N SER A 119 2.68 -15.42 -18.84
CA SER A 119 2.74 -14.54 -17.67
C SER A 119 3.10 -13.09 -18.05
N GLN A 120 4.12 -12.93 -18.89
CA GLN A 120 4.53 -11.62 -19.43
C GLN A 120 3.43 -10.99 -20.28
N TYR A 121 2.73 -11.77 -21.11
CA TYR A 121 1.59 -11.31 -21.90
C TYR A 121 0.46 -10.78 -21.00
N VAL A 122 0.04 -11.57 -20.00
CA VAL A 122 -1.03 -11.16 -19.08
C VAL A 122 -0.63 -9.91 -18.31
N THR A 123 0.61 -9.81 -17.85
CA THR A 123 1.14 -8.64 -17.14
C THR A 123 1.17 -7.40 -18.01
N PHE A 124 1.66 -7.52 -19.26
CA PHE A 124 1.72 -6.41 -20.21
C PHE A 124 0.33 -5.85 -20.55
N TYR A 125 -0.65 -6.72 -20.84
CA TYR A 125 -2.01 -6.27 -21.13
C TYR A 125 -2.73 -5.76 -19.88
N ASN A 126 -2.46 -6.32 -18.70
CA ASN A 126 -2.97 -5.76 -17.43
C ASN A 126 -2.46 -4.34 -17.21
N TYR A 127 -1.18 -4.10 -17.49
CA TYR A 127 -0.59 -2.77 -17.40
C TYR A 127 -1.26 -1.76 -18.34
N ILE A 128 -1.38 -2.09 -19.63
CA ILE A 128 -2.05 -1.23 -20.61
C ILE A 128 -3.49 -0.94 -20.18
N TRP A 129 -4.19 -1.97 -19.68
CA TRP A 129 -5.56 -1.82 -19.21
C TRP A 129 -5.65 -0.90 -18.01
N LEU A 130 -4.71 -0.98 -17.07
CA LEU A 130 -4.68 -0.10 -15.90
C LEU A 130 -4.38 1.34 -16.27
N VAL A 131 -3.42 1.60 -17.15
CA VAL A 131 -3.14 2.96 -17.64
C VAL A 131 -4.35 3.55 -18.36
N LEU A 132 -5.00 2.75 -19.20
CA LEU A 132 -6.20 3.21 -19.91
C LEU A 132 -7.34 3.55 -18.95
N ASN A 133 -7.60 2.69 -17.95
CA ASN A 133 -8.62 2.98 -16.92
C ASN A 133 -8.24 4.17 -16.04
N ASP A 134 -6.96 4.33 -15.70
CA ASP A 134 -6.47 5.48 -14.95
C ASP A 134 -6.75 6.79 -15.71
N ILE A 135 -6.50 6.82 -17.02
CA ILE A 135 -6.79 7.96 -17.90
C ILE A 135 -8.30 8.20 -18.04
N ILE A 136 -9.10 7.16 -18.29
CA ILE A 136 -10.56 7.29 -18.47
C ILE A 136 -11.22 7.80 -17.17
N ILE A 137 -10.90 7.19 -16.04
CA ILE A 137 -11.40 7.60 -14.73
C ILE A 137 -10.86 8.99 -14.39
N GLY A 138 -9.59 9.26 -14.69
CA GLY A 138 -8.96 10.56 -14.48
C GLY A 138 -9.62 11.68 -15.25
N TRP A 139 -10.00 11.46 -16.51
CA TRP A 139 -10.75 12.42 -17.30
C TRP A 139 -12.13 12.69 -16.70
N ALA A 140 -12.87 11.64 -16.31
CA ALA A 140 -14.19 11.78 -15.71
C ALA A 140 -14.14 12.52 -14.36
N VAL A 141 -13.25 12.10 -13.45
CA VAL A 141 -13.05 12.74 -12.14
C VAL A 141 -12.51 14.16 -12.31
N GLY A 142 -11.55 14.36 -13.21
CA GLY A 142 -10.95 15.65 -13.50
C GLY A 142 -11.99 16.66 -14.01
N ALA A 143 -12.90 16.24 -14.89
CA ALA A 143 -13.99 17.08 -15.37
C ALA A 143 -14.90 17.55 -14.21
N VAL A 144 -15.29 16.64 -13.30
CA VAL A 144 -16.09 16.97 -12.11
C VAL A 144 -15.34 17.94 -11.19
N VAL A 145 -14.03 17.73 -10.98
CA VAL A 145 -13.18 18.60 -10.16
C VAL A 145 -13.03 19.99 -10.80
N CYS A 146 -12.89 20.07 -12.11
CA CYS A 146 -12.82 21.35 -12.84
C CYS A 146 -14.13 22.13 -12.73
N GLU A 147 -15.27 21.46 -12.96
CA GLU A 147 -16.61 22.05 -12.88
C GLU A 147 -16.90 22.60 -11.48
N HIS A 148 -16.57 21.82 -10.44
CA HIS A 148 -16.83 22.18 -9.05
C HIS A 148 -15.62 22.83 -8.35
N SER A 149 -14.62 23.29 -9.11
CA SER A 149 -13.35 23.79 -8.57
C SER A 149 -13.54 24.91 -7.54
N GLN A 150 -14.47 25.84 -7.80
CA GLN A 150 -14.80 26.94 -6.87
C GLN A 150 -15.48 26.45 -5.57
N VAL A 151 -16.35 25.44 -5.67
CA VAL A 151 -17.06 24.88 -4.51
C VAL A 151 -16.10 24.09 -3.65
N ILE A 152 -15.28 23.24 -4.25
CA ILE A 152 -14.24 22.48 -3.54
C ILE A 152 -13.24 23.44 -2.91
N ALA A 153 -12.86 24.51 -3.62
CA ALA A 153 -11.94 25.51 -3.11
C ALA A 153 -12.47 26.27 -1.90
N SER A 154 -13.71 26.76 -1.98
CA SER A 154 -14.34 27.48 -0.87
C SER A 154 -14.57 26.57 0.34
N PHE A 155 -14.95 25.31 0.13
CA PHE A 155 -15.03 24.32 1.20
C PHE A 155 -13.67 24.07 1.87
N LEU A 156 -12.60 23.92 1.08
CA LEU A 156 -11.26 23.68 1.60
C LEU A 156 -10.71 24.92 2.31
N ASP A 157 -10.87 26.12 1.75
CA ASP A 157 -10.49 27.40 2.39
C ASP A 157 -11.21 27.56 3.73
N THR A 158 -12.53 27.34 3.77
CA THR A 158 -13.31 27.42 5.01
C THR A 158 -12.84 26.38 6.04
N SER A 159 -12.58 25.15 5.61
CA SER A 159 -12.10 24.08 6.49
C SER A 159 -10.72 24.38 7.06
N ILE A 160 -9.80 24.90 6.24
CA ILE A 160 -8.46 25.29 6.67
C ILE A 160 -8.54 26.45 7.66
N ARG A 161 -9.30 27.50 7.34
CA ARG A 161 -9.44 28.68 8.22
C ARG A 161 -10.04 28.31 9.57
N THR A 162 -11.15 27.59 9.57
CA THR A 162 -11.83 27.22 10.81
C THR A 162 -11.01 26.23 11.65
N LEU A 163 -10.54 25.12 11.06
CA LEU A 163 -9.90 24.04 11.81
C LEU A 163 -8.42 24.29 12.12
N LEU A 164 -7.64 24.78 11.16
CA LEU A 164 -6.18 24.90 11.26
C LEU A 164 -5.73 26.31 11.65
N ILE A 165 -6.52 27.34 11.37
CA ILE A 165 -6.18 28.73 11.72
C ILE A 165 -6.86 29.12 13.02
N ASP A 166 -8.18 29.32 13.01
CA ASP A 166 -8.92 29.94 14.10
C ASP A 166 -8.91 29.05 15.34
N ASN A 167 -9.42 27.81 15.23
CA ASN A 167 -9.53 26.89 16.37
C ASN A 167 -8.17 26.60 17.01
N LEU A 168 -7.13 26.46 16.19
CA LEU A 168 -5.79 26.16 16.68
C LEU A 168 -5.14 27.39 17.35
N GLN A 169 -5.35 28.60 16.83
CA GLN A 169 -4.88 29.83 17.48
C GLN A 169 -5.54 30.02 18.85
N TRP A 170 -6.86 29.81 18.95
CA TRP A 170 -7.59 29.88 20.23
C TRP A 170 -7.10 28.83 21.22
N ALA A 171 -6.93 27.59 20.76
CA ALA A 171 -6.45 26.50 21.62
C ALA A 171 -5.05 26.78 22.17
N LEU A 172 -4.18 27.44 21.40
CA LEU A 172 -2.78 27.69 21.76
C LEU A 172 -2.53 29.02 22.45
N PHE A 173 -3.57 29.76 22.84
CA PHE A 173 -3.44 31.09 23.44
C PHE A 173 -2.43 31.12 24.62
N PHE A 174 -2.40 30.08 25.46
CA PHE A 174 -1.49 30.00 26.59
C PHE A 174 -0.08 29.46 26.25
N CYS A 175 0.18 29.05 25.01
CA CYS A 175 1.45 28.47 24.57
C CYS A 175 2.09 29.29 23.43
N HIS A 176 2.79 30.37 23.79
CA HIS A 176 3.39 31.30 22.82
C HIS A 176 4.34 30.64 21.81
N LEU A 177 5.09 29.60 22.21
CA LEU A 177 6.02 28.91 21.30
C LEU A 177 5.28 28.22 20.14
N LEU A 178 4.25 27.43 20.47
CA LEU A 178 3.47 26.71 19.47
C LEU A 178 2.58 27.67 18.69
N LEU A 179 2.02 28.68 19.36
CA LEU A 179 1.25 29.73 18.73
C LEU A 179 2.08 30.48 17.66
N GLY A 180 3.34 30.83 17.98
CA GLY A 180 4.24 31.47 17.03
C GLY A 180 4.51 30.62 15.78
N ALA A 181 4.71 29.30 15.96
CA ALA A 181 4.89 28.37 14.85
C ALA A 181 3.64 28.27 13.96
N VAL A 182 2.46 28.18 14.57
CA VAL A 182 1.17 28.13 13.86
C VAL A 182 0.89 29.43 13.12
N ILE A 183 1.05 30.59 13.77
CA ILE A 183 0.85 31.90 13.13
C ILE A 183 1.83 32.08 11.96
N GLY A 184 3.10 31.72 12.12
CA GLY A 184 4.10 31.82 11.06
C GLY A 184 3.73 31.01 9.83
N TRP A 185 3.28 29.76 10.02
CA TRP A 185 2.85 28.91 8.91
C TRP A 185 1.52 29.37 8.31
N ASN A 186 0.56 29.81 9.13
CA ASN A 186 -0.73 30.31 8.65
C ASN A 186 -0.55 31.53 7.74
N ARG A 187 0.35 32.46 8.11
CA ARG A 187 0.72 33.57 7.22
C ARG A 187 1.30 33.10 5.90
N ALA A 188 2.12 32.06 5.91
CA ALA A 188 2.64 31.46 4.68
C ALA A 188 1.51 30.82 3.84
N LEU A 189 0.59 30.08 4.45
CA LEU A 189 -0.57 29.50 3.76
C LEU A 189 -1.48 30.59 3.16
N GLU A 190 -1.76 31.66 3.91
CA GLU A 190 -2.58 32.79 3.45
C GLU A 190 -1.93 33.57 2.32
N SER A 191 -0.60 33.66 2.31
CA SER A 191 0.13 34.39 1.27
C SER A 191 0.34 33.56 0.00
N PHE A 192 0.63 32.26 0.14
CA PHE A 192 1.11 31.43 -0.97
C PHE A 192 0.12 30.37 -1.46
N LEU A 193 -0.81 29.90 -0.62
CA LEU A 193 -1.68 28.75 -0.97
C LEU A 193 -3.14 29.16 -1.15
N LEU A 194 -3.75 29.77 -0.12
CA LEU A 194 -5.18 30.09 -0.08
C LEU A 194 -5.68 30.95 -1.26
N PRO A 195 -5.00 32.03 -1.71
CA PRO A 195 -5.49 32.84 -2.83
C PRO A 195 -5.44 32.09 -4.17
N TYR A 196 -4.53 31.13 -4.31
CA TYR A 196 -4.36 30.33 -5.53
C TYR A 196 -5.10 29.00 -5.47
N LEU A 197 -5.82 28.73 -4.38
CA LEU A 197 -6.45 27.43 -4.11
C LEU A 197 -7.47 27.02 -5.20
N PRO A 198 -8.36 27.90 -5.73
CA PRO A 198 -9.22 27.54 -6.85
C PRO A 198 -8.44 27.19 -8.12
N GLN A 199 -7.33 27.87 -8.39
CA GLN A 199 -6.48 27.61 -9.54
C GLN A 199 -5.70 26.30 -9.39
N ILE A 200 -5.24 25.98 -8.18
CA ILE A 200 -4.58 24.71 -7.86
C ILE A 200 -5.56 23.54 -8.03
N ILE A 201 -6.81 23.68 -7.58
CA ILE A 201 -7.83 22.64 -7.76
C ILE A 201 -8.20 22.48 -9.23
N TYR A 202 -8.35 23.60 -9.96
CA TYR A 202 -8.62 23.54 -11.40
C TYR A 202 -7.47 22.86 -12.16
N THR A 203 -6.21 23.19 -11.85
CA THR A 203 -5.04 22.52 -12.46
C THR A 203 -4.92 21.06 -12.05
N ALA A 204 -5.30 20.70 -10.82
CA ALA A 204 -5.41 19.31 -10.40
C ALA A 204 -6.44 18.54 -11.24
N GLY A 205 -7.59 19.16 -11.54
CA GLY A 205 -8.60 18.60 -12.43
C GLY A 205 -8.11 18.41 -13.86
N THR A 206 -7.40 19.39 -14.43
CA THR A 206 -6.88 19.29 -15.81
C THR A 206 -5.74 18.27 -15.93
N ILE A 207 -4.88 18.16 -14.92
CA ILE A 207 -3.85 17.10 -14.84
C ILE A 207 -4.49 15.71 -14.78
N GLY A 208 -5.73 15.61 -14.28
CA GLY A 208 -6.52 14.38 -14.29
C GLY A 208 -6.72 13.75 -15.65
N CYS A 209 -6.63 14.52 -16.75
CA CYS A 209 -6.61 13.98 -18.11
C CYS A 209 -5.48 12.97 -18.35
N CYS A 210 -4.39 13.05 -17.57
CA CYS A 210 -3.26 12.12 -17.65
C CYS A 210 -3.37 10.93 -16.67
N GLY A 211 -4.42 10.89 -15.83
CA GLY A 211 -4.67 9.81 -14.88
C GLY A 211 -5.28 10.28 -13.55
N VAL A 212 -6.22 9.51 -13.00
CA VAL A 212 -6.79 9.77 -11.67
C VAL A 212 -5.73 9.70 -10.57
N THR A 213 -4.72 8.84 -10.74
CA THR A 213 -3.60 8.74 -9.79
C THR A 213 -2.82 10.05 -9.63
N LEU A 214 -2.70 10.86 -10.68
CA LEU A 214 -2.05 12.17 -10.60
C LEU A 214 -2.90 13.17 -9.80
N THR A 215 -4.23 13.11 -9.93
CA THR A 215 -5.13 13.96 -9.13
C THR A 215 -5.04 13.60 -7.64
N ILE A 216 -5.10 12.31 -7.30
CA ILE A 216 -5.04 11.82 -5.92
C ILE A 216 -3.71 12.19 -5.27
N SER A 217 -2.61 12.06 -6.01
CA SER A 217 -1.27 12.41 -5.51
C SER A 217 -1.10 13.92 -5.26
N LEU A 218 -1.69 14.78 -6.09
CA LEU A 218 -1.71 16.22 -5.85
C LEU A 218 -2.53 16.57 -4.60
N PHE A 219 -3.72 15.97 -4.42
CA PHE A 219 -4.52 16.18 -3.21
C PHE A 219 -3.81 15.68 -1.93
N SER A 220 -3.05 14.58 -2.02
CA SER A 220 -2.21 14.09 -0.93
C SER A 220 -1.10 15.08 -0.55
N ASP A 221 -0.45 15.69 -1.55
CA ASP A 221 0.58 16.71 -1.32
C ASP A 221 -0.02 18.00 -0.75
N LEU A 222 -1.20 18.41 -1.24
CA LEU A 222 -1.94 19.55 -0.71
C LEU A 222 -2.28 19.35 0.78
N LEU A 223 -2.83 18.19 1.13
CA LEU A 223 -3.13 17.83 2.52
C LEU A 223 -1.87 17.85 3.40
N SER A 224 -0.75 17.32 2.88
CA SER A 224 0.53 17.28 3.59
C SER A 224 1.08 18.68 3.87
N VAL A 225 1.08 19.57 2.86
CA VAL A 225 1.55 20.96 3.01
C VAL A 225 0.66 21.76 3.96
N THR A 226 -0.66 21.63 3.79
CA THR A 226 -1.63 22.35 4.63
C THR A 226 -1.50 21.97 6.11
N THR A 227 -1.20 20.70 6.41
CA THR A 227 -1.09 20.18 7.79
C THR A 227 0.33 20.16 8.36
N ALA A 228 1.34 20.64 7.63
CA ALA A 228 2.74 20.53 8.03
C ALA A 228 3.06 21.20 9.38
N HIS A 229 2.44 22.34 9.69
CA HIS A 229 2.59 22.99 11.00
C HIS A 229 2.03 22.16 12.15
N VAL A 230 0.94 21.42 11.91
CA VAL A 230 0.37 20.48 12.90
C VAL A 230 1.36 19.34 13.15
N GLN A 231 1.98 18.79 12.09
CA GLN A 231 3.00 17.75 12.21
C GLN A 231 4.20 18.23 13.03
N LEU A 232 4.67 19.46 12.78
CA LEU A 232 5.73 20.09 13.55
C LEU A 232 5.33 20.24 15.03
N CYS A 233 4.15 20.78 15.30
CA CYS A 233 3.67 20.97 16.67
C CYS A 233 3.43 19.64 17.39
N TYR A 234 2.98 18.60 16.69
CA TYR A 234 2.90 17.24 17.20
C TYR A 234 4.29 16.71 17.61
N HIS A 235 5.31 16.91 16.77
CA HIS A 235 6.67 16.48 17.11
C HIS A 235 7.24 17.21 18.33
N ILE A 236 7.02 18.52 18.44
CA ILE A 236 7.44 19.33 19.58
C ILE A 236 6.69 18.88 20.85
N SER A 237 5.37 18.83 20.82
CA SER A 237 4.53 18.45 21.97
C SER A 237 4.81 17.02 22.44
N ARG A 238 4.99 16.07 21.51
CA ARG A 238 5.42 14.69 21.83
C ARG A 238 6.76 14.67 22.55
N LEU A 239 7.74 15.47 22.10
CA LEU A 239 9.05 15.54 22.74
C LEU A 239 8.91 16.04 24.18
N VAL A 240 8.19 17.13 24.40
CA VAL A 240 7.95 17.70 25.73
C VAL A 240 7.23 16.70 26.63
N TYR A 241 6.14 16.09 26.15
CA TYR A 241 5.37 15.08 26.89
C TYR A 241 6.25 13.89 27.30
N ARG A 242 7.06 13.36 26.37
CA ARG A 242 7.97 12.24 26.66
C ARG A 242 9.01 12.62 27.71
N GLN A 243 9.59 13.81 27.62
CA GLN A 243 10.55 14.26 28.63
C GLN A 243 9.88 14.45 30.00
N GLN A 244 8.65 14.95 30.02
CA GLN A 244 7.91 15.12 31.26
C GLN A 244 7.58 13.79 31.93
N LEU A 245 7.23 12.74 31.17
CA LEU A 245 7.06 11.38 31.70
C LEU A 245 8.37 10.83 32.29
N ASN A 246 9.51 11.06 31.63
CA ASN A 246 10.82 10.62 32.13
C ASN A 246 11.18 11.33 33.44
N ILE A 247 10.96 12.65 33.52
CA ILE A 247 11.21 13.47 34.71
C ILE A 247 10.27 13.06 35.85
N ALA A 248 8.98 12.87 35.56
CA ALA A 248 8.01 12.40 36.55
C ALA A 248 8.40 11.01 37.09
N GLY A 249 8.83 10.09 36.22
CA GLY A 249 9.29 8.77 36.61
C GLY A 249 10.57 8.79 37.48
N SER A 250 11.53 9.67 37.17
CA SER A 250 12.75 9.82 37.97
C SER A 250 12.47 10.46 39.33
N LEU A 251 11.62 11.50 39.39
CA LEU A 251 11.19 12.13 40.63
C LEU A 251 10.38 11.19 41.51
N TRP A 252 9.52 10.38 40.91
CA TRP A 252 8.78 9.34 41.63
C TRP A 252 9.72 8.35 42.32
N ASN A 253 10.84 7.99 41.68
CA ASN A 253 11.86 7.15 42.29
C ASN A 253 12.56 7.84 43.47
N ILE A 254 12.83 9.15 43.37
CA ILE A 254 13.43 9.94 44.46
C ILE A 254 12.56 9.88 45.72
N PHE A 255 11.24 10.11 45.62
CA PHE A 255 10.33 10.00 46.78
C PHE A 255 10.28 8.61 47.40
N ARG A 256 10.49 7.58 46.59
CA ARG A 256 10.53 6.19 47.08
C ARG A 256 11.89 5.82 47.68
N GLY A 257 12.86 6.73 47.72
CA GLY A 257 14.22 6.43 48.14
C GLY A 257 14.91 5.46 47.19
N LYS A 258 14.67 5.58 45.88
CA LYS A 258 15.18 4.68 44.84
C LYS A 258 16.03 5.43 43.82
N ARG A 259 17.19 4.87 43.47
CA ARG A 259 18.12 5.42 42.48
C ARG A 259 18.41 4.39 41.39
N TYR A 260 18.35 4.80 40.13
CA TYR A 260 18.80 3.94 39.02
C TYR A 260 20.32 3.85 38.99
N ASN A 261 20.84 2.64 39.09
CA ASN A 261 22.26 2.34 39.07
C ASN A 261 22.68 1.99 37.64
N VAL A 262 23.40 2.90 36.98
CA VAL A 262 23.86 2.73 35.59
C VAL A 262 24.81 1.52 35.45
N LEU A 263 25.62 1.23 36.47
CA LEU A 263 26.61 0.15 36.43
C LEU A 263 25.98 -1.25 36.51
N ARG A 264 24.80 -1.38 37.16
CA ARG A 264 24.11 -2.65 37.37
C ARG A 264 22.76 -2.74 36.65
N HIS A 265 22.43 -1.75 35.82
CA HIS A 265 21.17 -1.65 35.06
C HIS A 265 19.91 -1.96 35.87
N ARG A 266 19.87 -1.53 37.14
CA ARG A 266 18.75 -1.81 38.07
C ARG A 266 18.46 -0.62 38.99
N VAL A 267 17.28 -0.62 39.61
CA VAL A 267 16.88 0.40 40.59
C VAL A 267 17.20 -0.11 42.00
N ASP A 268 18.14 0.55 42.67
CA ASP A 268 18.57 0.23 44.04
C ASP A 268 17.96 1.22 45.05
N SER A 269 17.82 0.81 46.31
CA SER A 269 17.47 1.72 47.41
C SER A 269 18.62 2.69 47.70
N TRP A 270 18.30 3.95 47.92
CA TRP A 270 19.26 5.02 48.21
C TRP A 270 18.72 5.94 49.30
N SER A 271 19.56 6.29 50.26
CA SER A 271 19.27 7.30 51.29
C SER A 271 19.52 8.69 50.75
N TYR A 272 18.47 9.44 50.49
CA TYR A 272 18.55 10.86 50.10
C TYR A 272 18.56 11.75 51.34
N ASP A 273 19.36 12.82 51.31
CA ASP A 273 19.33 13.86 52.35
C ASP A 273 18.04 14.67 52.28
N LEU A 274 17.66 15.33 53.38
CA LEU A 274 16.42 16.13 53.47
C LEU A 274 16.36 17.21 52.39
N ASP A 275 17.48 17.90 52.13
CA ASP A 275 17.56 18.96 51.12
C ASP A 275 17.29 18.44 49.70
N GLN A 276 17.78 17.23 49.40
CA GLN A 276 17.57 16.58 48.10
C GLN A 276 16.11 16.17 47.93
N LEU A 277 15.49 15.66 49.00
CA LEU A 277 14.07 15.30 49.00
C LEU A 277 13.18 16.54 48.86
N LEU A 278 13.52 17.65 49.53
CA LEU A 278 12.81 18.93 49.40
C LEU A 278 12.87 19.45 47.97
N PHE A 279 14.06 19.46 47.36
CA PHE A 279 14.23 19.86 45.96
C PHE A 279 13.43 18.96 45.00
N GLY A 280 13.48 17.64 45.21
CA GLY A 280 12.66 16.67 44.47
C GLY A 280 11.16 16.94 44.62
N THR A 281 10.71 17.36 45.80
CA THR A 281 9.32 17.71 46.06
C THR A 281 8.87 18.93 45.28
N ILE A 282 9.68 19.99 45.26
CA ILE A 282 9.40 21.20 44.49
C ILE A 282 9.36 20.89 42.98
N LEU A 283 10.33 20.14 42.45
CA LEU A 283 10.36 19.81 41.03
C LEU A 283 9.19 18.89 40.63
N PHE A 284 8.79 17.96 41.50
CA PHE A 284 7.66 17.08 41.26
C PHE A 284 6.33 17.82 41.27
N THR A 285 6.11 18.71 42.23
CA THR A 285 4.89 19.53 42.28
C THR A 285 4.78 20.41 41.04
N LEU A 286 5.87 21.07 40.62
CA LEU A 286 5.93 21.82 39.38
C LEU A 286 5.62 20.93 38.16
N THR A 287 6.26 19.76 38.07
CA THR A 287 6.05 18.82 36.96
C THR A 287 4.61 18.31 36.92
N ALA A 288 4.02 17.98 38.08
CA ALA A 288 2.66 17.50 38.22
C ALA A 288 1.63 18.57 37.84
N PHE A 289 1.87 19.84 38.18
CA PHE A 289 0.97 20.93 37.77
C PHE A 289 1.09 21.30 36.28
N ILE A 290 2.26 21.15 35.67
CA ILE A 290 2.47 21.38 34.23
C ILE A 290 2.01 20.16 33.39
N PHE A 291 1.77 19.01 34.01
CA PHE A 291 1.45 17.77 33.28
C PHE A 291 0.10 17.81 32.57
N PRO A 292 -1.02 18.22 33.21
CA PRO A 292 -2.33 18.28 32.54
C PRO A 292 -2.35 19.17 31.30
N THR A 293 -1.66 20.32 31.34
CA THR A 293 -1.59 21.24 30.20
C THR A 293 -0.78 20.66 29.05
N THR A 294 0.38 20.07 29.33
CA THR A 294 1.22 19.40 28.32
C THR A 294 0.49 18.20 27.71
N PHE A 295 -0.21 17.41 28.53
CA PHE A 295 -1.02 16.28 28.09
C PHE A 295 -2.16 16.73 27.15
N THR A 296 -2.86 17.81 27.48
CA THR A 296 -3.96 18.33 26.66
C THR A 296 -3.46 18.81 25.30
N TYR A 297 -2.35 19.56 25.24
CA TYR A 297 -1.76 19.97 23.97
C TYR A 297 -1.25 18.79 23.15
N TYR A 298 -0.58 17.84 23.80
CA TYR A 298 -0.15 16.61 23.14
C TYR A 298 -1.32 15.86 22.53
N LEU A 299 -2.43 15.71 23.26
CA LEU A 299 -3.62 15.02 22.79
C LEU A 299 -4.26 15.76 21.61
N LEU A 300 -4.39 17.09 21.67
CA LEU A 300 -4.90 17.91 20.57
C LEU A 300 -4.12 17.70 19.27
N PHE A 301 -2.79 17.77 19.32
CA PHE A 301 -1.99 17.55 18.12
C PHE A 301 -1.98 16.09 17.69
N ALA A 302 -2.04 15.15 18.63
CA ALA A 302 -2.10 13.73 18.31
C ALA A 302 -3.41 13.36 17.59
N THR A 303 -4.56 13.93 17.97
CA THR A 303 -5.84 13.64 17.30
C THR A 303 -5.87 14.20 15.88
N ILE A 304 -5.43 15.45 15.68
CA ILE A 304 -5.35 16.04 14.34
C ILE A 304 -4.33 15.29 13.49
N GLN A 305 -3.15 14.96 14.04
CA GLN A 305 -2.13 14.16 13.35
C GLN A 305 -2.67 12.78 12.93
N LEU A 306 -3.44 12.11 13.79
CA LEU A 306 -4.04 10.83 13.47
C LEU A 306 -5.06 10.96 12.33
N ALA A 307 -5.88 12.01 12.34
CA ALA A 307 -6.83 12.28 11.26
C ALA A 307 -6.12 12.56 9.93
N THR A 308 -5.07 13.39 9.92
CA THR A 308 -4.24 13.65 8.74
C THR A 308 -3.58 12.38 8.23
N PHE A 309 -2.98 11.60 9.13
CA PHE A 309 -2.35 10.33 8.79
C PHE A 309 -3.34 9.36 8.15
N LEU A 310 -4.54 9.20 8.73
CA LEU A 310 -5.59 8.37 8.18
C LEU A 310 -6.00 8.83 6.77
N GLY A 311 -6.15 10.14 6.55
CA GLY A 311 -6.46 10.71 5.25
C GLY A 311 -5.38 10.41 4.19
N LEU A 312 -4.11 10.63 4.53
CA LEU A 312 -2.98 10.33 3.64
C LEU A 312 -2.87 8.83 3.33
N THR A 313 -3.05 7.97 4.34
CA THR A 313 -3.05 6.52 4.17
C THR A 313 -4.22 6.07 3.28
N LEU A 314 -5.41 6.65 3.42
CA LEU A 314 -6.55 6.34 2.56
C LEU A 314 -6.27 6.69 1.10
N MET A 315 -5.68 7.87 0.85
CA MET A 315 -5.26 8.27 -0.50
C MET A 315 -4.17 7.35 -1.05
N ASN A 316 -3.20 6.95 -0.23
CA ASN A 316 -2.15 6.01 -0.65
C ASN A 316 -2.72 4.61 -0.98
N VAL A 317 -3.66 4.11 -0.18
CA VAL A 317 -4.38 2.86 -0.49
C VAL A 317 -5.15 3.00 -1.80
N ALA A 318 -5.84 4.12 -2.04
CA ALA A 318 -6.50 4.38 -3.32
C ALA A 318 -5.51 4.37 -4.50
N LEU A 319 -4.33 4.97 -4.35
CA LEU A 319 -3.26 4.93 -5.36
C LEU A 319 -2.81 3.50 -5.66
N VAL A 320 -2.52 2.69 -4.63
CA VAL A 320 -2.10 1.29 -4.79
C VAL A 320 -3.20 0.47 -5.47
N LEU A 321 -4.46 0.68 -5.07
CA LEU A 321 -5.60 0.00 -5.69
C LEU A 321 -5.67 0.32 -7.18
N VAL A 322 -5.67 1.60 -7.57
CA VAL A 322 -5.74 1.98 -8.99
C VAL A 322 -4.53 1.48 -9.79
N ASN A 323 -3.33 1.54 -9.21
CA ASN A 323 -2.09 1.19 -9.92
C ASN A 323 -1.88 -0.32 -10.12
N GLN A 324 -2.40 -1.16 -9.24
CA GLN A 324 -2.05 -2.59 -9.26
C GLN A 324 -3.23 -3.51 -9.59
N PHE A 325 -4.47 -3.01 -9.65
CA PHE A 325 -5.68 -3.84 -9.71
C PHE A 325 -5.62 -4.88 -10.85
N PRO A 326 -5.91 -6.18 -10.62
CA PRO A 326 -5.74 -7.22 -11.62
C PRO A 326 -6.97 -7.26 -12.55
N LEU A 327 -7.35 -6.11 -13.12
CA LEU A 327 -8.53 -5.94 -13.96
C LEU A 327 -8.52 -6.88 -15.15
N PHE A 328 -7.38 -6.99 -15.83
CA PHE A 328 -7.28 -7.82 -17.02
C PHE A 328 -7.36 -9.30 -16.69
N ALA A 329 -6.75 -9.74 -15.59
CA ALA A 329 -6.86 -11.12 -15.12
C ALA A 329 -8.32 -11.46 -14.73
N LEU A 330 -9.04 -10.54 -14.09
CA LEU A 330 -10.46 -10.71 -13.79
C LEU A 330 -11.32 -10.76 -15.07
N LEU A 331 -11.06 -9.86 -16.02
CA LEU A 331 -11.75 -9.82 -17.30
C LEU A 331 -11.52 -11.11 -18.09
N LEU A 332 -10.28 -11.61 -18.14
CA LEU A 332 -9.95 -12.90 -18.75
C LEU A 332 -10.68 -14.04 -18.04
N ARG A 333 -10.73 -14.04 -16.70
CA ARG A 333 -11.43 -15.07 -15.94
C ARG A 333 -12.93 -15.13 -16.27
N VAL A 334 -13.57 -13.98 -16.52
CA VAL A 334 -15.00 -13.91 -16.89
C VAL A 334 -15.22 -14.26 -18.36
N LYS A 335 -14.37 -13.74 -19.27
CA LYS A 335 -14.55 -13.89 -20.72
C LYS A 335 -14.10 -15.24 -21.25
N ASP A 336 -12.95 -15.71 -20.80
CA ASP A 336 -12.38 -17.00 -21.23
C ASP A 336 -11.43 -17.55 -20.14
N PRO A 337 -11.96 -18.37 -19.20
CA PRO A 337 -11.17 -18.90 -18.10
C PRO A 337 -10.01 -19.79 -18.57
N ALA A 338 -10.07 -20.36 -19.79
CA ALA A 338 -9.02 -21.21 -20.33
C ALA A 338 -7.73 -20.44 -20.70
N ARG A 339 -7.76 -19.11 -20.73
CA ARG A 339 -6.59 -18.25 -21.01
C ARG A 339 -5.69 -18.01 -19.80
N LEU A 340 -6.12 -18.40 -18.59
CA LEU A 340 -5.33 -18.33 -17.35
C LEU A 340 -5.01 -19.75 -16.85
N PRO A 341 -4.01 -20.44 -17.44
CA PRO A 341 -3.67 -21.80 -17.05
C PRO A 341 -3.06 -21.82 -15.64
N ALA A 342 -3.71 -22.52 -14.71
CA ALA A 342 -3.14 -22.82 -13.38
C ALA A 342 -2.70 -24.28 -13.24
N GLY A 343 -3.16 -25.17 -14.13
CA GLY A 343 -2.80 -26.59 -14.15
C GLY A 343 -3.58 -27.36 -15.21
N ILE A 344 -3.43 -28.68 -15.22
CA ILE A 344 -4.17 -29.59 -16.11
C ILE A 344 -4.99 -30.57 -15.29
N VAL A 345 -6.19 -30.91 -15.77
CA VAL A 345 -7.03 -31.97 -15.23
C VAL A 345 -7.26 -33.00 -16.33
N PHE A 346 -6.97 -34.26 -16.02
CA PHE A 346 -7.32 -35.40 -16.86
C PHE A 346 -8.75 -35.84 -16.54
N LYS A 347 -9.66 -35.72 -17.51
CA LYS A 347 -11.00 -36.32 -17.40
C LYS A 347 -11.03 -37.59 -18.24
N LEU A 348 -11.25 -38.71 -17.57
CA LEU A 348 -11.60 -39.98 -18.21
C LEU A 348 -13.08 -39.91 -18.60
N ASP A 349 -13.37 -40.12 -19.88
CA ASP A 349 -14.74 -40.19 -20.34
C ASP A 349 -15.41 -41.47 -19.80
N SER A 350 -16.59 -41.32 -19.19
CA SER A 350 -17.30 -42.43 -18.52
C SER A 350 -17.82 -43.49 -19.49
N ARG A 351 -17.67 -43.27 -20.81
CA ARG A 351 -18.09 -44.16 -21.90
C ARG A 351 -16.95 -44.99 -22.52
N GLY A 352 -15.77 -45.04 -21.88
CA GLY A 352 -14.62 -45.78 -22.40
C GLY A 352 -13.85 -45.06 -23.51
N GLY A 353 -14.04 -43.74 -23.63
CA GLY A 353 -13.27 -42.89 -24.55
C GLY A 353 -11.87 -42.55 -24.06
N GLU A 354 -11.01 -42.09 -24.97
CA GLU A 354 -9.63 -41.66 -24.69
C GLU A 354 -9.59 -40.60 -23.57
N PRO A 355 -8.58 -40.61 -22.69
CA PRO A 355 -8.45 -39.60 -21.65
C PRO A 355 -8.33 -38.21 -22.28
N CYS A 356 -9.10 -37.23 -21.82
CA CYS A 356 -9.04 -35.87 -22.33
C CYS A 356 -8.29 -34.95 -21.35
N ILE A 357 -7.36 -34.15 -21.89
CA ILE A 357 -6.64 -33.11 -21.14
C ILE A 357 -7.47 -31.84 -21.17
N GLN A 358 -7.82 -31.31 -19.99
CA GLN A 358 -8.49 -30.02 -19.85
C GLN A 358 -7.64 -29.05 -19.02
N ASN A 359 -7.63 -27.77 -19.39
CA ASN A 359 -6.98 -26.73 -18.61
C ASN A 359 -7.77 -26.44 -17.32
N LYS A 360 -7.10 -26.45 -16.16
CA LYS A 360 -7.65 -25.97 -14.89
C LYS A 360 -7.44 -24.46 -14.79
N PRO A 361 -8.52 -23.66 -14.84
CA PRO A 361 -8.38 -22.22 -14.86
C PRO A 361 -8.04 -21.67 -13.46
N LEU A 362 -7.21 -20.64 -13.40
CA LEU A 362 -6.75 -20.01 -12.15
C LEU A 362 -7.89 -19.54 -11.25
N SER A 363 -7.88 -19.94 -9.97
CA SER A 363 -8.94 -19.54 -9.02
C SER A 363 -8.88 -18.05 -8.71
N VAL A 364 -10.05 -17.44 -8.46
CA VAL A 364 -10.14 -16.02 -8.07
C VAL A 364 -9.32 -15.76 -6.80
N SER A 365 -9.33 -16.69 -5.84
CA SER A 365 -8.53 -16.61 -4.62
C SER A 365 -7.01 -16.57 -4.87
N ALA A 366 -6.53 -17.16 -5.97
CA ALA A 366 -5.13 -17.15 -6.36
C ALA A 366 -4.75 -15.85 -7.08
N ILE A 367 -5.66 -15.26 -7.86
CA ILE A 367 -5.49 -13.92 -8.46
C ILE A 367 -5.29 -12.86 -7.36
N PHE A 368 -6.07 -12.95 -6.29
CA PHE A 368 -5.98 -12.04 -5.13
C PHE A 368 -4.98 -12.48 -4.06
N ALA A 369 -4.20 -13.54 -4.26
CA ALA A 369 -3.23 -14.00 -3.26
C ALA A 369 -2.20 -12.89 -2.94
N HIS A 370 -1.77 -12.14 -3.96
CA HIS A 370 -0.85 -11.02 -3.81
C HIS A 370 -1.47 -9.83 -3.02
N TYR A 371 -2.75 -9.55 -3.23
CA TYR A 371 -3.49 -8.56 -2.44
C TYR A 371 -3.60 -8.97 -0.99
N ARG A 372 -3.82 -10.26 -0.72
CA ARG A 372 -3.90 -10.75 0.66
C ARG A 372 -2.59 -10.53 1.40
N THR A 373 -1.45 -10.75 0.75
CA THR A 373 -0.13 -10.49 1.34
C THR A 373 0.13 -8.99 1.53
N PHE A 374 -0.32 -8.13 0.62
CA PHE A 374 -0.26 -6.68 0.79
C PHE A 374 -1.11 -6.24 1.99
N TRP A 375 -2.36 -6.68 2.06
CA TRP A 375 -3.28 -6.34 3.16
C TRP A 375 -2.80 -6.86 4.51
N SER A 376 -2.20 -8.05 4.57
CA SER A 376 -1.61 -8.55 5.82
C SER A 376 -0.43 -7.69 6.28
N SER A 377 0.49 -7.35 5.37
CA SER A 377 1.64 -6.47 5.67
C SER A 377 1.18 -5.06 6.09
N PHE A 378 0.17 -4.52 5.41
CA PHE A 378 -0.43 -3.23 5.72
C PHE A 378 -1.05 -3.20 7.11
N MET A 379 -1.84 -4.23 7.46
CA MET A 379 -2.50 -4.36 8.78
C MET A 379 -1.50 -4.59 9.92
N GLU A 380 -0.40 -5.31 9.65
CA GLU A 380 0.69 -5.48 10.62
C GLU A 380 1.40 -4.15 10.92
N THR A 381 1.61 -3.34 9.89
CA THR A 381 2.27 -2.03 9.99
C THR A 381 1.35 -0.99 10.64
N HIS A 382 0.05 -1.00 10.34
CA HIS A 382 -0.93 0.02 10.78
C HIS A 382 -1.82 -0.44 11.95
N ASN A 383 -1.34 -1.35 12.79
CA ASN A 383 -2.15 -1.91 13.86
C ASN A 383 -2.63 -0.81 14.85
N PRO A 384 -3.97 -0.66 15.07
CA PRO A 384 -4.53 0.43 15.87
C PRO A 384 -4.13 0.36 17.35
N ILE A 385 -3.92 -0.85 17.89
CA ILE A 385 -3.52 -1.06 19.28
C ILE A 385 -2.08 -0.59 19.49
N ARG A 386 -1.19 -0.87 18.51
CA ARG A 386 0.20 -0.39 18.55
C ARG A 386 0.26 1.13 18.42
N LEU A 387 -0.55 1.71 17.53
CA LEU A 387 -0.68 3.16 17.39
C LEU A 387 -1.14 3.80 18.70
N LEU A 388 -2.18 3.25 19.34
CA LEU A 388 -2.67 3.73 20.62
C LEU A 388 -1.62 3.62 21.73
N GLY A 389 -0.90 2.49 21.80
CA GLY A 389 0.22 2.33 22.73
C GLY A 389 1.36 3.31 22.50
N ASN A 390 1.67 3.63 21.24
CA ASN A 390 2.67 4.64 20.89
C ASN A 390 2.24 6.05 21.30
N ILE A 391 0.95 6.38 21.14
CA ILE A 391 0.38 7.65 21.60
C ILE A 391 0.52 7.77 23.13
N MET A 392 0.05 6.76 23.87
CA MET A 392 0.08 6.80 25.33
C MET A 392 1.50 6.92 25.90
N THR A 393 2.48 6.31 25.24
CA THR A 393 3.90 6.34 25.66
C THR A 393 4.70 7.52 25.09
N GLY A 394 4.09 8.38 24.27
CA GLY A 394 4.79 9.48 23.59
C GLY A 394 5.85 8.99 22.58
N LYS A 395 5.73 7.76 22.09
CA LYS A 395 6.56 7.23 20.99
C LYS A 395 6.03 7.75 19.65
N VAL A 396 6.88 7.73 18.63
CA VAL A 396 6.48 8.08 17.26
C VAL A 396 5.35 7.12 16.84
N MET A 397 4.21 7.64 16.36
CA MET A 397 3.08 6.82 15.91
C MET A 397 3.56 5.74 14.92
N LEU A 398 4.24 6.15 13.84
CA LEU A 398 4.91 5.28 12.87
C LEU A 398 6.14 6.02 12.34
N SER A 399 7.27 5.32 12.21
CA SER A 399 8.39 5.81 11.40
C SER A 399 7.96 5.64 9.94
N THR A 400 7.77 6.74 9.21
CA THR A 400 7.78 6.71 7.74
C THR A 400 9.13 6.13 7.35
N LYS A 401 9.13 4.85 6.96
CA LYS A 401 10.29 4.16 6.39
C LYS A 401 10.08 4.05 4.88
#